data_AF-A0A562WSX9-F1
#
_entry.id   AF-A0A562WSX9-F1
#
_cell.length_a   1.000
_cell.length_b   1.000
_cell.length_c   1.000
_cell.angle_alpha   90.00
_cell.angle_beta   90.00
_cell.angle_gamma   90.00
#
_symmetry.space_group_name_H-M   'P 1'
#
loop_
_entity.id
_entity.type
_entity.pdbx_description
1 polymer ?
#
loop_
_entity_poly.entity_id
_entity_poly.type
_entity_poly.pdbx_seq_one_letter_code
_entity_poly.pdbx_strand_id
1 'polypeptide(L)'
;MKMIFSRNDYRIMVDHDERRACIVKGKNTLNVTLEELTPLSPVAAKHLRLMGCEPANYLNIGFTNQVILKEAAAAWQQALETVASLTRKKDSSMIPTFWNSLTGLLELREAEDSFAACQRTASMMFEYGERSGPPSSLQELRKRYPRSAAYILAESHAFSADERVAQRARRAMHLIVSNGNIERALELLPRTPPNLQHEKRRRGPDDE
;
A
#
# COMPACT_ATOMS: atom_id res chain seq x y z
N MET A 1 10.49 12.89 -24.77
CA MET A 1 11.91 12.44 -24.81
C MET A 1 12.93 13.59 -24.84
N LYS A 2 13.85 13.61 -23.87
CA LYS A 2 14.96 14.56 -23.73
C LYS A 2 16.31 13.83 -23.87
N MET A 3 17.27 14.41 -24.57
CA MET A 3 18.62 13.84 -24.67
C MET A 3 19.38 14.04 -23.35
N ILE A 4 19.94 12.96 -22.81
CA ILE A 4 20.73 12.98 -21.57
C ILE A 4 22.22 12.72 -21.80
N PHE A 5 22.58 12.09 -22.93
CA PHE A 5 23.96 11.79 -23.26
C PHE A 5 24.14 11.76 -24.79
N SER A 6 25.28 12.25 -25.26
CA SER A 6 25.68 12.18 -26.67
C SER A 6 27.21 12.09 -26.77
N ARG A 7 27.70 11.10 -27.51
CA ARG A 7 29.11 10.93 -27.87
C ARG A 7 29.20 10.30 -29.25
N ASN A 8 29.85 10.98 -30.19
CA ASN A 8 29.97 10.53 -31.58
C ASN A 8 28.59 10.15 -32.18
N ASP A 9 28.41 8.90 -32.59
CA ASP A 9 27.19 8.31 -33.14
C ASP A 9 26.28 7.68 -32.07
N TYR A 10 26.65 7.76 -30.78
CA TYR A 10 25.92 7.20 -29.65
C TYR A 10 25.15 8.30 -28.90
N ARG A 11 23.84 8.14 -28.76
CA ARG A 11 22.96 9.08 -28.06
C ARG A 11 21.99 8.34 -27.17
N ILE A 12 21.66 8.94 -26.02
CA ILE A 12 20.63 8.42 -25.11
C ILE A 12 19.57 9.51 -24.92
N MET A 13 18.34 9.15 -25.21
CA MET A 13 17.15 9.98 -25.01
C MET A 13 16.26 9.33 -23.97
N VAL A 14 15.78 10.09 -22.99
CA VAL A 14 14.92 9.57 -21.92
C VAL A 14 13.56 10.23 -21.98
N ASP A 15 12.52 9.42 -21.82
CA ASP A 15 11.19 9.86 -21.48
C ASP A 15 10.95 9.66 -19.98
N HIS A 16 10.90 10.78 -19.25
CA HIS A 16 10.73 10.75 -17.80
C HIS A 16 9.31 10.35 -17.38
N ASP A 17 8.30 10.60 -18.23
CA ASP A 17 6.91 10.30 -17.92
C ASP A 17 6.60 8.81 -18.09
N GLU A 18 7.15 8.20 -19.14
CA GLU A 18 7.00 6.77 -19.41
C GLU A 18 8.04 5.89 -18.73
N ARG A 19 9.07 6.48 -18.09
CA ARG A 19 10.24 5.76 -17.54
C ARG A 19 10.96 4.90 -18.57
N ARG A 20 11.13 5.43 -19.78
CA ARG A 20 11.77 4.72 -20.90
C ARG A 20 12.95 5.49 -21.42
N ALA A 21 13.94 4.78 -21.96
CA ALA A 21 15.06 5.37 -22.66
C ALA A 21 15.16 4.79 -24.08
N CYS A 22 15.58 5.61 -25.01
CA CYS A 22 15.95 5.24 -26.36
C CYS A 22 17.45 5.45 -26.52
N ILE A 23 18.17 4.37 -26.76
CA ILE A 23 19.60 4.34 -27.04
C ILE A 23 19.77 4.26 -28.56
N VAL A 24 20.41 5.26 -29.13
CA VAL A 24 20.67 5.36 -30.57
C VAL A 24 22.17 5.17 -30.79
N LYS A 25 22.55 4.24 -31.68
CA LYS A 25 23.93 4.05 -32.14
C LYS A 25 23.95 3.96 -33.67
N GLY A 26 24.38 5.03 -34.33
CA GLY A 26 24.33 5.15 -35.78
C GLY A 26 22.88 5.07 -36.30
N LYS A 27 22.58 4.02 -37.07
CA LYS A 27 21.21 3.75 -37.59
C LYS A 27 20.35 2.89 -36.66
N ASN A 28 20.95 2.30 -35.63
CA ASN A 28 20.26 1.37 -34.73
C ASN A 28 19.66 2.14 -33.56
N THR A 29 18.41 1.82 -33.23
CA THR A 29 17.69 2.38 -32.09
C THR A 29 17.20 1.25 -31.20
N LEU A 30 17.45 1.35 -29.90
CA LEU A 30 17.02 0.39 -28.90
C LEU A 30 16.20 1.10 -27.83
N ASN A 31 14.97 0.65 -27.62
CA ASN A 31 14.12 1.13 -26.54
C ASN A 31 14.27 0.23 -25.32
N VAL A 32 14.56 0.82 -24.18
CA VAL A 32 14.84 0.15 -22.92
C VAL A 32 14.06 0.80 -21.78
N THR A 33 13.82 0.06 -20.71
CA THR A 33 13.28 0.62 -19.46
C THR A 33 14.37 1.39 -18.73
N LEU A 34 13.99 2.49 -18.07
CA LEU A 34 14.91 3.26 -17.24
C LEU A 34 15.06 2.56 -15.88
N GLU A 35 16.07 1.72 -15.75
CA GLU A 35 16.36 0.93 -14.54
C GLU A 35 17.75 1.24 -13.98
N GLU A 36 17.99 0.84 -12.73
CA GLU A 36 19.29 0.99 -12.06
C GLU A 36 20.40 0.25 -12.81
N LEU A 37 21.61 0.81 -12.81
CA LEU A 37 22.73 0.19 -13.49
C LEU A 37 23.38 -0.87 -12.60
N THR A 38 23.62 -2.05 -13.17
CA THR A 38 24.24 -3.18 -12.46
C THR A 38 25.58 -3.55 -13.10
N PRO A 39 26.46 -4.25 -12.35
CA PRO A 39 27.65 -4.84 -12.93
C PRO A 39 27.31 -5.75 -14.11
N LEU A 40 28.17 -5.73 -15.12
CA LEU A 40 27.95 -6.46 -16.37
C LEU A 40 27.82 -7.97 -16.12
N SER A 41 26.79 -8.60 -16.68
CA SER A 41 26.62 -10.06 -16.58
C SER A 41 27.68 -10.82 -17.39
N PRO A 42 28.09 -12.04 -16.98
CA PRO A 42 29.05 -12.85 -17.74
C PRO A 42 28.60 -13.13 -19.18
N VAL A 43 27.28 -13.25 -19.40
CA VAL A 43 26.67 -13.47 -20.71
C VAL A 43 26.81 -12.23 -21.59
N ALA A 44 26.47 -11.05 -21.06
CA ALA A 44 26.64 -9.79 -21.77
C ALA A 44 28.13 -9.51 -22.07
N ALA A 45 29.02 -9.80 -21.12
CA ALA A 45 30.47 -9.69 -21.31
C ALA A 45 30.97 -10.57 -22.46
N LYS A 46 30.50 -11.83 -22.54
CA LYS A 46 30.85 -12.75 -23.64
C LYS A 46 30.35 -12.21 -24.99
N HIS A 47 29.12 -11.71 -25.04
CA HIS A 47 28.53 -11.16 -26.27
C HIS A 47 29.27 -9.91 -26.76
N LEU A 48 29.64 -9.01 -25.85
CA LEU A 48 30.43 -7.82 -26.20
C LEU A 48 31.80 -8.17 -26.77
N ARG A 49 32.49 -9.18 -26.19
CA ARG A 49 33.77 -9.66 -26.74
C ARG A 49 33.60 -10.22 -28.15
N LEU A 50 32.53 -10.95 -28.44
CA LEU A 50 32.23 -11.45 -29.78
C LEU A 50 31.98 -10.31 -30.80
N MET A 51 31.48 -9.17 -30.34
CA MET A 51 31.29 -7.97 -31.15
C MET A 51 32.52 -7.04 -31.19
N GLY A 52 33.68 -7.50 -30.69
CA GLY A 52 34.92 -6.70 -30.67
C GLY A 52 34.88 -5.52 -29.71
N CYS A 53 33.94 -5.50 -28.77
CA CYS A 53 33.81 -4.44 -27.76
C CYS A 53 34.50 -4.86 -26.45
N GLU A 54 35.14 -3.90 -25.78
CA GLU A 54 35.76 -4.13 -24.48
C GLU A 54 34.71 -4.09 -23.36
N PRO A 55 34.44 -5.21 -22.64
CA PRO A 55 33.36 -5.27 -21.64
C PRO A 55 33.55 -4.33 -20.46
N ALA A 56 34.81 -3.95 -20.15
CA ALA A 56 35.13 -3.06 -19.05
C ALA A 56 34.50 -1.67 -19.21
N ASN A 57 34.10 -1.27 -20.42
CA ASN A 57 33.52 0.04 -20.71
C ASN A 57 32.00 0.08 -20.63
N TYR A 58 31.35 -1.03 -20.26
CA TYR A 58 29.90 -1.16 -20.24
C TYR A 58 29.35 -1.54 -18.86
N LEU A 59 28.09 -1.20 -18.64
CA LEU A 59 27.27 -1.61 -17.49
C LEU A 59 25.98 -2.23 -18.00
N ASN A 60 25.34 -3.07 -17.19
CA ASN A 60 24.01 -3.60 -17.47
C ASN A 60 22.93 -2.62 -17.02
N ILE A 61 21.81 -2.63 -17.73
CA ILE A 61 20.58 -1.92 -17.35
C ILE A 61 19.70 -2.92 -16.58
N GLY A 62 19.56 -2.72 -15.28
CA GLY A 62 18.79 -3.58 -14.39
C GLY A 62 19.29 -5.02 -14.38
N PHE A 63 18.35 -5.97 -14.42
CA PHE A 63 18.64 -7.40 -14.56
C PHE A 63 18.55 -7.88 -16.01
N THR A 64 18.58 -6.96 -16.98
CA THR A 64 18.50 -7.30 -18.40
C THR A 64 19.89 -7.54 -19.01
N ASN A 65 19.93 -8.11 -20.22
CA ASN A 65 21.15 -8.24 -21.02
C ASN A 65 21.45 -6.98 -21.86
N GLN A 66 20.74 -5.87 -21.61
CA GLN A 66 20.96 -4.61 -22.30
C GLN A 66 22.05 -3.82 -21.59
N VAL A 67 22.88 -3.15 -22.37
CA VAL A 67 24.10 -2.50 -21.87
C VAL A 67 24.16 -1.03 -22.24
N ILE A 68 24.82 -0.27 -21.36
CA ILE A 68 25.11 1.16 -21.53
C ILE A 68 26.61 1.40 -21.36
N LEU A 69 27.14 2.46 -21.97
CA LEU A 69 28.51 2.90 -21.75
C LEU A 69 28.69 3.44 -20.31
N LYS A 70 29.77 3.07 -19.64
CA LYS A 70 30.10 3.57 -18.29
C LYS A 70 30.15 5.08 -18.19
N GLU A 71 30.60 5.76 -19.24
CA GLU A 71 30.64 7.23 -19.26
C GLU A 71 29.25 7.87 -19.21
N ALA A 72 28.23 7.19 -19.72
CA ALA A 72 26.86 7.65 -19.67
C ALA A 72 26.18 7.36 -18.32
N ALA A 73 26.85 6.64 -17.40
CA ALA A 73 26.27 6.21 -16.14
C ALA A 73 25.83 7.39 -15.26
N ALA A 74 26.64 8.44 -15.18
CA ALA A 74 26.29 9.63 -14.39
C ALA A 74 25.02 10.31 -14.91
N ALA A 75 24.90 10.48 -16.23
CA ALA A 75 23.72 11.06 -16.85
C ALA A 75 22.48 10.17 -16.69
N TRP A 76 22.66 8.85 -16.77
CA TRP A 76 21.59 7.87 -16.54
C TRP A 76 21.07 7.93 -15.10
N GLN A 77 21.98 8.04 -14.12
CA GLN A 77 21.63 8.11 -12.71
C GLN A 77 20.89 9.41 -12.38
N GLN A 78 21.28 10.55 -12.96
CA GLN A 78 20.52 11.80 -12.86
C GLN A 78 19.11 11.68 -13.46
N ALA A 79 18.95 10.94 -14.55
CA ALA A 79 17.65 10.69 -15.15
C ALA A 79 16.76 9.84 -14.24
N LEU A 80 17.32 8.81 -13.58
CA LEU A 80 16.61 8.01 -12.57
C LEU A 80 16.16 8.86 -11.38
N GLU A 81 17.04 9.72 -10.85
CA GLU A 81 16.70 10.64 -9.75
C GLU A 81 15.58 11.62 -10.15
N THR A 82 15.63 12.14 -11.38
CA THR A 82 14.59 13.01 -11.92
C THR A 82 13.25 12.28 -11.97
N VAL A 83 13.22 11.05 -12.48
CA VAL A 83 12.02 10.20 -12.50
C VAL A 83 11.53 9.91 -11.08
N ALA A 84 12.42 9.59 -10.15
CA ALA A 84 12.04 9.35 -8.75
C ALA A 84 11.42 10.60 -8.11
N SER A 85 11.96 11.79 -8.41
CA SER A 85 11.41 13.07 -7.92
C SER A 85 10.04 13.39 -8.53
N LEU A 86 9.84 13.10 -9.82
CA LEU A 86 8.55 13.25 -10.51
C LEU A 86 7.53 12.25 -9.98
N THR A 87 7.95 11.01 -9.72
CA THR A 87 7.09 9.98 -9.12
C THR A 87 6.66 10.41 -7.74
N ARG A 88 7.56 10.91 -6.88
CA ARG A 88 7.18 11.47 -5.57
C ARG A 88 6.17 12.63 -5.67
N LYS A 89 6.28 13.48 -6.70
CA LYS A 89 5.29 14.55 -6.98
C LYS A 89 3.98 14.00 -7.54
N LYS A 90 3.98 12.85 -8.22
CA LYS A 90 2.78 12.19 -8.76
C LYS A 90 2.08 11.33 -7.70
N ASP A 91 2.84 10.75 -6.78
CA ASP A 91 2.38 10.08 -5.56
C ASP A 91 1.88 11.07 -4.50
N SER A 92 2.14 12.37 -4.66
CA SER A 92 1.43 13.43 -3.92
C SER A 92 0.07 13.78 -4.56
N SER A 93 -0.31 13.16 -5.68
CA SER A 93 -1.70 13.24 -6.13
C SER A 93 -2.55 12.46 -5.15
N MET A 94 -3.70 13.01 -4.74
CA MET A 94 -4.63 12.30 -3.86
C MET A 94 -5.19 11.01 -4.49
N ILE A 95 -4.83 10.66 -5.73
CA ILE A 95 -5.46 9.59 -6.51
C ILE A 95 -5.09 8.20 -5.98
N PRO A 96 -3.81 7.83 -5.70
CA PRO A 96 -3.50 6.54 -5.09
C PRO A 96 -4.05 6.44 -3.65
N THR A 97 -4.01 7.55 -2.90
CA THR A 97 -4.64 7.63 -1.57
C THR A 97 -6.14 7.43 -1.65
N PHE A 98 -6.79 8.03 -2.65
CA PHE A 98 -8.21 7.91 -2.96
C PHE A 98 -8.55 6.48 -3.33
N TRP A 99 -7.82 5.84 -4.25
CA TRP A 99 -8.04 4.44 -4.62
C TRP A 99 -7.83 3.48 -3.44
N ASN A 100 -6.79 3.69 -2.62
CA ASN A 100 -6.56 2.90 -1.40
C ASN A 100 -7.66 3.11 -0.35
N SER A 101 -8.19 4.34 -0.23
CA SER A 101 -9.34 4.63 0.63
C SER A 101 -10.66 4.07 0.08
N LEU A 102 -10.79 3.98 -1.25
CA LEU A 102 -11.99 3.49 -1.92
C LEU A 102 -12.21 2.01 -1.62
N THR A 103 -11.15 1.20 -1.57
CA THR A 103 -11.21 -0.21 -1.19
C THR A 103 -11.68 -0.36 0.27
N GLY A 104 -11.15 0.45 1.19
CA GLY A 104 -11.58 0.47 2.58
C GLY A 104 -13.04 0.93 2.75
N LEU A 105 -13.49 1.89 1.93
CA LEU A 105 -14.86 2.40 1.93
C LEU A 105 -15.86 1.40 1.35
N LEU A 106 -15.48 0.65 0.31
CA LEU A 106 -16.30 -0.43 -0.26
C LEU A 106 -16.44 -1.59 0.73
N GLU A 107 -15.35 -2.00 1.39
CA GLU A 107 -15.39 -3.01 2.45
C GLU A 107 -16.24 -2.57 3.66
N LEU A 108 -16.21 -1.27 4.00
CA LEU A 108 -17.05 -0.70 5.05
C LEU A 108 -18.53 -0.75 4.69
N ARG A 109 -18.88 -0.38 3.45
CA ARG A 109 -20.26 -0.38 2.97
C ARG A 109 -20.85 -1.80 2.87
N GLU A 110 -20.11 -2.74 2.32
CA GLU A 110 -20.55 -4.15 2.24
C GLU A 110 -20.71 -4.77 3.64
N ALA A 111 -19.84 -4.40 4.57
CA ALA A 111 -19.94 -4.82 5.96
C ALA A 111 -21.12 -4.17 6.68
N GLU A 112 -21.45 -2.91 6.39
CA GLU A 112 -22.61 -2.21 6.94
C GLU A 112 -23.92 -2.84 6.47
N ASP A 113 -24.05 -3.12 5.16
CA ASP A 113 -25.23 -3.79 4.59
C ASP A 113 -25.41 -5.20 5.18
N SER A 114 -24.31 -5.94 5.33
CA SER A 114 -24.31 -7.28 5.93
C SER A 114 -24.58 -7.25 7.45
N PHE A 115 -24.04 -6.24 8.16
CA PHE A 115 -24.27 -6.04 9.58
C PHE A 115 -25.71 -5.64 9.86
N ALA A 116 -26.30 -4.75 9.07
CA ALA A 116 -27.71 -4.36 9.18
C ALA A 116 -28.66 -5.53 8.90
N ALA A 117 -28.29 -6.45 8.00
CA ALA A 117 -29.02 -7.70 7.79
C ALA A 117 -28.92 -8.61 9.01
N CYS A 118 -27.72 -8.85 9.55
CA CYS A 118 -27.53 -9.70 10.72
C CYS A 118 -28.10 -9.09 12.02
N GLN A 119 -28.09 -7.77 12.17
CA GLN A 119 -28.69 -7.07 13.30
C GLN A 119 -30.21 -7.21 13.27
N ARG A 120 -30.84 -7.10 12.09
CA ARG A 120 -32.28 -7.40 11.94
C ARG A 120 -32.60 -8.84 12.33
N THR A 121 -31.79 -9.81 11.91
CA THR A 121 -31.96 -11.21 12.30
C THR A 121 -31.77 -11.42 13.81
N ALA A 122 -30.77 -10.77 14.42
CA ALA A 122 -30.53 -10.84 15.86
C ALA A 122 -31.66 -10.18 16.67
N SER A 123 -32.17 -9.03 16.23
CA SER A 123 -33.34 -8.37 16.83
C SER A 123 -34.57 -9.27 16.79
N MET A 124 -34.82 -9.96 15.67
CA MET A 124 -35.89 -10.96 15.61
C MET A 124 -35.65 -12.11 16.61
N MET A 125 -34.43 -12.64 16.72
CA MET A 125 -34.13 -13.71 17.69
C MET A 125 -34.34 -13.28 19.16
N PHE A 126 -34.04 -12.02 19.49
CA PHE A 126 -34.33 -11.45 20.81
C PHE A 126 -35.83 -11.26 21.07
N GLU A 127 -36.59 -10.83 20.04
CA GLU A 127 -38.06 -10.71 20.11
C GLU A 127 -38.74 -12.08 20.30
N TYR A 128 -38.17 -13.15 19.73
CA TYR A 128 -38.65 -14.53 19.90
C TYR A 128 -38.10 -15.25 21.14
N GLY A 129 -37.31 -14.57 21.99
CA GLY A 129 -36.87 -15.09 23.28
C GLY A 129 -35.76 -16.15 23.24
N GLU A 130 -35.11 -16.36 22.09
CA GLU A 130 -33.98 -17.29 21.99
C GLU A 130 -32.73 -16.65 22.62
N ARG A 131 -32.43 -17.02 23.88
CA ARG A 131 -31.23 -16.59 24.63
C ARG A 131 -29.91 -17.22 24.15
N SER A 132 -29.75 -17.48 22.85
CA SER A 132 -28.43 -17.81 22.32
C SER A 132 -27.71 -16.51 21.98
N GLY A 133 -26.40 -16.42 22.22
CA GLY A 133 -25.62 -15.20 22.02
C GLY A 133 -25.69 -14.65 20.57
N PRO A 134 -24.96 -13.57 20.25
CA PRO A 134 -25.00 -13.00 18.90
C PRO A 134 -24.82 -14.10 17.85
N PRO A 135 -25.65 -14.14 16.80
CA PRO A 135 -25.68 -15.24 15.85
C PRO A 135 -24.27 -15.53 15.32
N SER A 136 -23.92 -16.81 15.14
CA SER A 136 -22.60 -17.24 14.65
C SER A 136 -22.16 -16.53 13.38
N SER A 137 -23.13 -16.13 12.54
CA SER A 137 -22.95 -15.30 11.35
C SER A 137 -22.28 -13.95 11.64
N LEU A 138 -22.50 -13.32 12.80
CA LEU A 138 -21.80 -12.10 13.21
C LEU A 138 -20.33 -12.35 13.55
N GLN A 139 -19.98 -13.52 14.11
CA GLN A 139 -18.60 -13.89 14.34
C GLN A 139 -17.86 -14.21 13.04
N GLU A 140 -18.54 -14.84 12.08
CA GLU A 140 -18.00 -15.13 10.75
C GLU A 140 -17.82 -13.86 9.91
N LEU A 141 -18.76 -12.90 10.00
CA LEU A 141 -18.64 -11.59 9.37
C LEU A 141 -17.42 -10.81 9.89
N ARG A 142 -17.14 -10.88 11.20
CA ARG A 142 -15.93 -10.28 11.78
C ARG A 142 -14.63 -10.88 11.25
N LYS A 143 -14.62 -12.19 10.94
CA LYS A 143 -13.48 -12.85 10.29
C LYS A 143 -13.36 -12.45 8.81
N ARG A 144 -14.49 -12.28 8.13
CA ARG A 144 -14.55 -11.95 6.70
C ARG A 144 -14.21 -10.49 6.40
N TYR A 145 -14.57 -9.58 7.30
CA TYR A 145 -14.34 -8.14 7.16
C TYR A 145 -13.62 -7.57 8.40
N PRO A 146 -12.33 -7.88 8.59
CA PRO A 146 -11.60 -7.52 9.81
C PRO A 146 -11.43 -6.00 9.96
N ARG A 147 -11.34 -5.27 8.84
CA ARG A 147 -11.19 -3.82 8.83
C ARG A 147 -12.46 -3.11 9.28
N SER A 148 -13.60 -3.50 8.73
CA SER A 148 -14.91 -2.97 9.12
C SER A 148 -15.26 -3.34 10.57
N ALA A 149 -14.92 -4.56 11.01
CA ALA A 149 -15.08 -4.97 12.40
C ALA A 149 -14.24 -4.12 13.37
N ALA A 150 -12.99 -3.81 13.01
CA ALA A 150 -12.14 -2.93 13.81
C ALA A 150 -12.66 -1.48 13.82
N TYR A 151 -13.23 -1.01 12.71
CA TYR A 151 -13.80 0.34 12.61
C TYR A 151 -15.00 0.52 13.53
N ILE A 152 -15.96 -0.42 13.50
CA ILE A 152 -17.14 -0.39 14.37
C ILE A 152 -16.74 -0.47 15.84
N LEU A 153 -15.74 -1.29 16.17
CA LEU A 153 -15.20 -1.33 17.54
C LEU A 153 -14.62 0.03 17.94
N ALA A 154 -13.82 0.64 17.07
CA ALA A 154 -13.26 1.97 17.31
C ALA A 154 -14.37 3.02 17.47
N GLU A 155 -15.40 3.01 16.64
CA GLU A 155 -16.55 3.91 16.73
C GLU A 155 -17.28 3.77 18.07
N SER A 156 -17.49 2.55 18.56
CA SER A 156 -18.13 2.32 19.87
C SER A 156 -17.36 2.94 21.04
N HIS A 157 -16.05 3.12 20.89
CA HIS A 157 -15.19 3.78 21.88
C HIS A 157 -14.98 5.28 21.61
N ALA A 158 -15.28 5.76 20.40
CA ALA A 158 -15.11 7.16 20.01
C ALA A 158 -16.07 8.10 20.73
N PHE A 159 -17.20 7.57 21.21
CA PHE A 159 -18.20 8.29 22.01
C PHE A 159 -18.17 7.90 23.50
N SER A 160 -17.07 7.31 23.97
CA SER A 160 -16.88 7.01 25.39
C SER A 160 -16.87 8.27 26.24
N ALA A 161 -17.41 8.21 27.46
CA ALA A 161 -17.36 9.31 28.44
C ALA A 161 -15.92 9.65 28.90
N ASP A 162 -14.95 8.76 28.67
CA ASP A 162 -13.53 9.02 28.89
C ASP A 162 -12.89 9.63 27.63
N GLU A 163 -12.54 10.91 27.69
CA GLU A 163 -11.96 11.68 26.57
C GLU A 163 -10.65 11.07 26.04
N ARG A 164 -9.85 10.40 26.90
CA ARG A 164 -8.62 9.75 26.47
C ARG A 164 -8.91 8.50 25.63
N VAL A 165 -9.96 7.77 25.98
CA VAL A 165 -10.44 6.60 25.21
C VAL A 165 -11.06 7.07 23.90
N ALA A 166 -11.89 8.12 23.93
CA ALA A 166 -12.49 8.72 22.74
C ALA A 166 -11.45 9.24 21.75
N GLN A 167 -10.38 9.88 22.22
CA GLN A 167 -9.31 10.38 21.35
C GLN A 167 -8.48 9.25 20.73
N ARG A 168 -8.17 8.19 21.48
CA ARG A 168 -7.49 6.99 20.95
C ARG A 168 -8.34 6.25 19.94
N ALA A 169 -9.64 6.13 20.21
CA ALA A 169 -10.61 5.54 19.31
C ALA A 169 -10.74 6.31 17.98
N ARG A 170 -10.83 7.64 18.02
CA ARG A 170 -10.81 8.48 16.79
C ARG A 170 -9.52 8.34 15.99
N ARG A 171 -8.36 8.18 16.66
CA ARG A 171 -7.08 7.87 15.99
C ARG A 171 -7.08 6.48 15.35
N ALA A 172 -7.66 5.48 16.02
CA ALA A 172 -7.80 4.14 15.47
C ALA A 172 -8.71 4.15 14.22
N MET A 173 -9.84 4.85 14.25
CA MET A 173 -10.72 5.05 13.08
C MET A 173 -9.97 5.69 11.92
N HIS A 174 -9.20 6.75 12.17
CA HIS A 174 -8.41 7.40 11.12
C HIS A 174 -7.39 6.45 10.50
N LEU A 175 -6.67 5.66 11.30
CA LEU A 175 -5.72 4.65 10.81
C LEU A 175 -6.41 3.58 9.96
N ILE A 176 -7.63 3.19 10.32
CA ILE A 176 -8.41 2.18 9.61
C ILE A 176 -8.87 2.71 8.25
N VAL A 177 -9.38 3.94 8.21
CA VAL A 177 -9.85 4.62 6.98
C VAL A 177 -8.69 4.95 6.04
N SER A 178 -7.52 5.30 6.57
CA SER A 178 -6.31 5.57 5.77
C SER A 178 -5.61 4.31 5.28
N ASN A 179 -6.28 3.15 5.27
CA ASN A 179 -5.75 1.85 4.87
C ASN A 179 -4.52 1.39 5.69
N GLY A 180 -4.37 1.88 6.92
CA GLY A 180 -3.29 1.52 7.83
C GLY A 180 -3.44 0.10 8.40
N ASN A 181 -2.43 -0.32 9.18
CA ASN A 181 -2.42 -1.65 9.81
C ASN A 181 -3.55 -1.76 10.85
N ILE A 182 -4.44 -2.73 10.64
CA ILE A 182 -5.59 -3.03 11.49
C ILE A 182 -5.16 -3.41 12.91
N GLU A 183 -4.08 -4.19 13.06
CA GLU A 183 -3.58 -4.63 14.37
C GLU A 183 -3.14 -3.42 15.21
N ARG A 184 -2.41 -2.49 14.58
CA ARG A 184 -1.96 -1.25 15.22
C ARG A 184 -3.13 -0.33 15.60
N ALA A 185 -4.22 -0.36 14.84
CA ALA A 185 -5.44 0.37 15.21
C ALA A 185 -6.15 -0.29 16.40
N LEU A 186 -6.19 -1.62 16.45
CA LEU A 186 -6.77 -2.39 17.56
C LEU A 186 -5.96 -2.24 18.85
N GLU A 187 -4.63 -2.11 18.77
CA GLU A 187 -3.76 -1.86 19.93
C GLU A 187 -4.06 -0.53 20.64
N LEU A 188 -4.59 0.45 19.92
CA LEU A 188 -4.98 1.74 20.47
C LEU A 188 -6.30 1.67 21.25
N LEU A 189 -7.09 0.62 21.02
CA LEU A 189 -8.39 0.43 21.65
C LEU A 189 -8.25 -0.33 22.98
N PRO A 190 -9.11 -0.02 23.97
CA PRO A 190 -9.17 -0.83 25.19
C PRO A 190 -9.51 -2.28 24.85
N ARG A 191 -8.81 -3.24 25.47
CA ARG A 191 -9.09 -4.70 25.29
C ARG A 191 -10.49 -5.13 25.74
N THR A 192 -11.21 -4.27 26.46
CA THR A 192 -12.58 -4.50 26.93
C THR A 192 -13.54 -3.58 26.18
N PRO A 193 -14.49 -4.12 25.39
CA PRO A 193 -15.55 -3.32 24.78
C PRO A 193 -16.43 -2.70 25.88
N PRO A 194 -17.04 -1.52 25.65
CA PRO A 194 -17.70 -0.74 26.69
C PRO A 194 -18.90 -1.46 27.31
N ASN A 195 -19.55 -2.34 26.54
CA ASN A 195 -20.70 -3.13 27.00
C ASN A 195 -20.38 -4.08 28.17
N LEU A 196 -19.11 -4.52 28.32
CA LEU A 196 -18.69 -5.38 29.44
C LEU A 196 -18.28 -4.59 30.70
N GLN A 197 -18.04 -3.28 30.57
CA GLN A 197 -17.67 -2.45 31.72
C GLN A 197 -18.88 -2.07 32.58
N HIS A 198 -20.07 -1.99 31.97
CA HIS A 198 -21.32 -1.73 32.69
C HIS A 198 -21.81 -2.93 33.52
N GLU A 199 -21.51 -4.17 33.11
CA GLU A 199 -21.86 -5.36 33.91
C GLU A 199 -20.98 -5.52 35.15
N LYS A 200 -19.68 -5.20 35.06
CA LYS A 200 -18.78 -5.26 36.24
C LYS A 200 -19.12 -4.21 37.30
N ARG A 201 -19.66 -3.05 36.91
CA ARG A 201 -20.10 -2.02 37.87
C ARG A 201 -21.43 -2.33 38.56
N ARG A 202 -22.23 -3.28 38.03
CA ARG A 202 -23.48 -3.72 38.66
C ARG A 202 -23.29 -4.86 39.66
N ARG A 203 -22.13 -5.52 39.68
CA ARG A 203 -21.74 -6.48 40.73
C ARG A 203 -20.82 -5.78 41.72
N GLY A 204 -21.41 -4.87 42.51
CA GLY A 204 -20.80 -4.36 43.74
C GLY A 204 -20.96 -5.38 44.88
N PRO A 205 -20.20 -5.22 45.97
CA PRO A 205 -19.91 -6.28 46.94
C PRO A 205 -20.99 -6.36 48.03
N ASP A 206 -22.13 -6.98 47.73
CA ASP A 206 -23.15 -7.28 48.76
C ASP A 206 -23.53 -8.78 48.80
N ASP A 207 -22.64 -9.66 48.31
CA ASP A 207 -22.79 -11.10 48.49
C ASP A 207 -21.55 -11.67 49.20
N GLU A 208 -21.43 -11.39 50.50
CA GLU A 208 -20.80 -12.27 51.51
C GLU A 208 -21.86 -12.74 52.51
#